data_AF-A0A9X0D6H3-F1
#
_entry.id   AF-A0A9X0D6H3-F1
#
_cell.length_a   1.000
_cell.length_b   1.000
_cell.length_c   1.000
_cell.angle_alpha   90.00
_cell.angle_beta   90.00
_cell.angle_gamma   90.00
#
_symmetry.space_group_name_H-M   'P 1'
#
loop_
_entity.id
_entity.type
_entity.pdbx_description
1 polymer ?
#
loop_
_entity_poly.entity_id
_entity_poly.type
_entity_poly.pdbx_seq_one_letter_code
_entity_poly.pdbx_strand_id
1 'polypeptide(L)'
;MNFGAYFGMRLLKNFAFDRPLNALKVKYNIKPERTLQEAVGDAELVIITADFALEYAQPLLPGHVMVGPLNVKEAAPLPPDLEEFVSNSGGHGFIIVAFGSNMASVFQEN
;
A
#
# COMPACT_ATOMS: atom_id res chain seq x y z
N MET A 1 11.74 -3.87 -14.81
CA MET A 1 10.66 -4.62 -15.50
C MET A 1 11.08 -4.84 -16.95
N ASN A 2 10.99 -6.06 -17.49
CA ASN A 2 11.36 -6.34 -18.88
C ASN A 2 10.16 -6.18 -19.83
N PHE A 3 10.42 -5.96 -21.12
CA PHE A 3 9.41 -5.67 -22.14
C PHE A 3 8.26 -6.71 -22.19
N GLY A 4 8.60 -8.00 -22.21
CA GLY A 4 7.60 -9.07 -22.21
C GLY A 4 6.73 -9.09 -20.94
N ALA A 5 7.33 -8.85 -19.78
CA ALA A 5 6.61 -8.77 -18.50
C ALA A 5 5.66 -7.57 -18.46
N TYR A 6 6.08 -6.42 -19.02
CA TYR A 6 5.24 -5.24 -19.13
C TYR A 6 3.98 -5.50 -19.98
N PHE A 7 4.15 -6.09 -21.17
CA PHE A 7 3.01 -6.44 -22.03
C PHE A 7 2.09 -7.48 -21.39
N GLY A 8 2.66 -8.53 -20.79
CA GLY A 8 1.89 -9.54 -20.07
C GLY A 8 1.07 -8.96 -18.93
N MET A 9 1.69 -8.13 -18.07
CA MET A 9 1.02 -7.50 -16.95
C MET A 9 -0.07 -6.50 -17.40
N ARG A 10 0.17 -5.77 -18.50
CA ARG A 10 -0.84 -4.87 -19.09
C ARG A 10 -2.07 -5.63 -19.59
N LEU A 11 -1.88 -6.77 -20.25
CA LEU A 11 -3.00 -7.62 -20.69
C LEU A 11 -3.78 -8.19 -19.50
N LEU A 12 -3.07 -8.70 -18.50
CA LEU A 12 -3.68 -9.24 -17.28
C LEU A 12 -4.51 -8.18 -16.55
N LYS A 13 -3.95 -6.98 -16.34
CA LYS A 13 -4.66 -5.86 -15.67
C LYS A 13 -5.95 -5.49 -16.41
N ASN A 14 -5.88 -5.40 -17.74
CA ASN A 14 -7.04 -5.05 -18.54
C ASN A 14 -8.17 -6.09 -18.39
N PHE A 15 -7.83 -7.38 -18.44
CA PHE A 15 -8.82 -8.45 -18.34
C PHE A 15 -9.36 -8.63 -16.91
N ALA A 16 -8.49 -8.61 -15.90
CA ALA A 16 -8.83 -8.93 -14.53
C ALA A 16 -9.50 -7.75 -13.78
N PHE A 17 -9.13 -6.50 -14.09
CA PHE A 17 -9.58 -5.33 -13.33
C PHE A 17 -10.32 -4.31 -14.19
N ASP A 18 -9.71 -3.84 -15.29
CA ASP A 18 -10.24 -2.68 -15.99
C ASP A 18 -11.57 -2.99 -16.68
N ARG A 19 -11.71 -4.15 -17.33
CA ARG A 19 -12.98 -4.60 -17.94
C ARG A 19 -14.15 -4.67 -16.95
N PRO A 20 -14.07 -5.44 -15.84
CA PRO A 20 -15.19 -5.52 -14.91
C PRO A 20 -15.51 -4.17 -14.26
N LEU A 21 -14.50 -3.37 -13.91
CA LEU A 21 -14.73 -2.04 -13.32
C LEU A 21 -15.37 -1.06 -14.31
N ASN A 22 -14.95 -1.06 -15.58
CA ASN A 22 -15.59 -0.23 -16.62
C ASN A 22 -17.05 -0.64 -16.85
N ALA A 23 -17.37 -1.95 -16.85
CA ALA A 23 -18.74 -2.42 -16.97
C ALA A 23 -19.61 -1.94 -15.79
N LEU A 24 -19.06 -1.95 -14.56
CA LEU A 24 -19.75 -1.41 -13.38
C LEU A 24 -19.95 0.11 -13.50
N LYS A 25 -18.95 0.86 -13.94
CA LYS A 25 -19.09 2.32 -14.17
C LYS A 25 -20.25 2.63 -15.12
N VAL A 26 -20.37 1.91 -16.23
CA VAL A 26 -21.47 2.08 -17.19
C VAL A 26 -22.81 1.69 -16.55
N LYS A 27 -22.87 0.55 -15.87
CA LYS A 27 -24.10 0.07 -15.20
C LYS A 27 -24.65 1.06 -14.18
N TYR A 28 -23.76 1.73 -13.43
CA TYR A 28 -24.12 2.69 -12.39
C TYR A 28 -24.04 4.16 -12.85
N ASN A 29 -23.87 4.40 -14.16
CA ASN A 29 -23.80 5.74 -14.75
C ASN A 29 -22.72 6.67 -14.12
N ILE A 30 -21.57 6.10 -13.77
CA ILE A 30 -20.42 6.82 -13.19
C ILE A 30 -19.48 7.24 -14.32
N LYS A 31 -19.70 8.42 -14.90
CA LYS A 31 -18.89 8.98 -16.02
C LYS A 31 -18.59 7.93 -17.11
N PRO A 32 -19.63 7.39 -17.78
CA PRO A 32 -19.50 6.30 -18.74
C PRO A 32 -18.66 6.68 -19.97
N GLU A 33 -18.52 7.97 -20.25
CA GLU A 33 -17.75 8.53 -21.37
C GLU A 33 -16.23 8.40 -21.20
N ARG A 34 -15.74 8.09 -19.99
CA ARG A 34 -14.31 7.88 -19.71
C ARG A 34 -14.02 6.46 -19.29
N THR A 35 -12.85 5.97 -19.67
CA THR A 35 -12.29 4.73 -19.13
C THR A 35 -11.88 4.92 -17.66
N LEU A 36 -11.73 3.82 -16.93
CA LEU A 36 -11.21 3.84 -15.56
C LEU A 36 -9.79 4.44 -15.52
N GLN A 37 -8.96 4.12 -16.50
CA GLN A 37 -7.58 4.57 -16.56
C GLN A 37 -7.48 6.08 -16.78
N GLU A 38 -8.30 6.66 -17.66
CA GLU A 38 -8.41 8.12 -17.81
C GLU A 38 -8.89 8.77 -16.51
N ALA A 39 -9.90 8.19 -15.87
CA ALA A 39 -10.42 8.73 -14.61
C ALA A 39 -9.36 8.74 -13.48
N VAL A 40 -8.51 7.72 -13.40
CA VAL A 40 -7.40 7.67 -12.44
C VAL A 40 -6.25 8.59 -12.84
N GLY A 41 -5.97 8.72 -14.14
CA GLY A 41 -4.89 9.56 -14.66
C GLY A 41 -5.17 11.07 -14.55
N ASP A 42 -6.44 11.47 -14.59
CA ASP A 42 -6.90 12.86 -14.51
C ASP A 42 -7.07 13.38 -13.06
N ALA A 43 -6.55 12.67 -12.06
CA ALA A 43 -6.64 13.12 -10.67
C ALA A 43 -5.87 14.43 -10.47
N GLU A 44 -6.56 15.48 -10.00
CA GLU A 44 -5.96 16.81 -9.76
C GLU A 44 -5.01 16.79 -8.55
N LEU A 45 -5.34 16.01 -7.53
CA LEU A 45 -4.54 15.83 -6.32
C LEU A 45 -4.45 14.34 -5.97
N VAL A 46 -3.23 13.86 -5.77
CA VAL A 46 -2.94 12.52 -5.28
C VAL A 46 -2.11 12.65 -4.01
N ILE A 47 -2.68 12.19 -2.90
CA ILE A 47 -1.99 12.13 -1.61
C ILE A 47 -1.29 10.77 -1.51
N ILE A 48 0.02 10.80 -1.38
CA ILE A 48 0.86 9.61 -1.31
C ILE A 48 1.38 9.48 0.12
N THR A 49 1.01 8.40 0.79
CA THR A 49 1.44 8.10 2.16
C THR A 49 2.84 7.47 2.16
N ALA A 50 3.81 8.22 1.66
CA ALA A 50 5.22 7.82 1.55
C ALA A 50 6.13 9.01 1.84
N ASP A 51 7.42 8.75 2.06
CA ASP A 51 8.41 9.76 2.41
C ASP A 51 9.63 9.67 1.48
N PHE A 52 10.16 10.82 1.06
CA PHE A 52 11.33 10.90 0.18
C PHE A 52 12.58 10.24 0.78
N ALA A 53 12.69 10.14 2.11
CA ALA A 53 13.81 9.49 2.78
C ALA A 53 13.77 7.95 2.67
N LEU A 54 12.58 7.38 2.45
CA LEU A 54 12.36 5.93 2.39
C LEU A 54 12.15 5.42 0.97
N GLU A 55 11.67 6.29 0.08
CA GLU A 55 11.37 5.97 -1.31
C GLU A 55 12.56 6.19 -2.24
N TYR A 56 12.56 5.48 -3.38
CA TYR A 56 13.49 5.79 -4.46
C TYR A 56 13.19 7.17 -5.06
N ALA A 57 14.25 7.89 -5.44
CA ALA A 57 14.14 9.18 -6.09
C ALA A 57 13.37 9.05 -7.42
N GLN A 58 12.22 9.73 -7.51
CA GLN A 58 11.36 9.73 -8.67
C GLN A 58 10.71 11.11 -8.86
N PRO A 59 10.46 11.55 -10.10
CA PRO A 59 9.75 12.79 -10.34
C PRO A 59 8.27 12.65 -9.94
N LEU A 60 7.75 13.66 -9.24
CA LEU A 60 6.32 13.76 -8.94
C LEU A 60 5.63 14.68 -9.96
N LEU A 61 4.39 14.37 -10.30
CA LEU A 61 3.53 15.30 -11.04
C LEU A 61 3.13 16.46 -10.11
N PRO A 62 2.80 17.66 -10.64
CA PRO A 62 2.47 18.83 -9.81
C PRO A 62 1.37 18.60 -8.76
N GLY A 63 0.40 17.74 -9.07
CA GLY A 63 -0.69 17.36 -8.15
C GLY A 63 -0.37 16.20 -7.22
N HIS A 64 0.84 15.63 -7.24
CA HIS A 64 1.20 14.50 -6.40
C HIS A 64 1.99 14.99 -5.19
N VAL A 65 1.44 14.76 -4.00
CA VAL A 65 2.01 15.25 -2.74
C VAL A 65 2.31 14.08 -1.83
N MET A 66 3.59 13.92 -1.48
CA MET A 66 4.02 12.97 -0.45
C MET A 66 3.86 13.60 0.92
N VAL A 67 3.08 12.94 1.79
CA VAL A 67 2.72 13.45 3.12
C VAL A 67 3.33 12.63 4.27
N GLY A 68 4.15 11.64 3.94
CA GLY A 68 4.73 10.74 4.94
C GLY A 68 3.72 9.72 5.51
N PRO A 69 4.11 9.00 6.57
CA PRO A 69 3.26 8.01 7.22
C PRO A 69 2.15 8.67 8.04
N LEU A 70 0.89 8.41 7.71
CA LEU A 70 -0.28 8.97 8.41
C LEU A 70 -0.59 8.30 9.75
N ASN A 71 0.02 7.14 10.03
CA ASN A 71 -0.29 6.32 11.20
C ASN A 71 0.63 6.56 12.40
N VAL A 72 1.52 7.55 12.33
CA VAL A 72 2.44 7.86 13.43
C VAL A 72 1.64 8.47 14.59
N LYS A 73 1.72 7.82 15.74
CA LYS A 73 1.17 8.28 17.01
C LYS A 73 2.24 8.17 18.07
N GLU A 74 2.09 8.89 19.18
CA GLU A 74 2.95 8.68 20.34
C GLU A 74 2.89 7.21 20.79
N ALA A 75 4.04 6.64 21.10
CA ALA A 75 4.14 5.26 21.52
C ALA A 75 3.46 5.09 22.88
N ALA A 76 2.52 4.16 22.97
CA ALA A 76 1.99 3.71 24.25
C ALA A 76 3.10 2.99 25.04
N PRO A 77 3.06 3.03 26.40
CA PRO A 77 3.97 2.23 27.21
C PRO A 77 3.80 0.74 26.89
N LEU A 78 4.89 -0.03 27.02
CA LEU A 78 4.83 -1.46 26.80
C LEU A 78 3.97 -2.14 27.89
N PRO A 79 3.27 -3.22 27.53
CA PRO A 79 2.72 -4.16 28.50
C PRO A 79 3.79 -4.63 29.51
N PRO A 80 3.44 -4.86 30.80
CA PRO A 80 4.43 -5.18 31.83
C PRO A 80 5.33 -6.38 31.53
N ASP A 81 4.79 -7.41 30.89
CA ASP A 81 5.50 -8.61 30.46
C ASP A 81 6.54 -8.33 29.37
N LEU A 82 6.21 -7.46 28.42
CA LEU A 82 7.14 -7.03 27.38
C LEU A 82 8.19 -6.08 27.92
N GLU A 83 7.82 -5.17 28.82
CA GLU A 83 8.76 -4.25 29.47
C GLU A 83 9.81 -5.03 30.29
N GLU A 84 9.39 -6.06 31.03
CA GLU A 84 10.29 -6.96 31.76
C GLU A 84 11.20 -7.75 30.81
N PHE A 85 10.64 -8.32 29.73
CA PHE A 85 11.42 -9.04 28.72
C PHE A 85 12.50 -8.16 28.07
N VAL A 86 12.12 -6.95 27.65
CA VAL A 86 13.02 -5.97 27.03
C VAL A 86 14.11 -5.54 28.01
N SER A 87 13.74 -5.21 29.25
CA SER A 87 14.67 -4.77 30.30
C SER A 87 15.68 -5.86 30.68
N ASN A 88 15.28 -7.13 30.64
CA ASN A 88 16.13 -8.27 30.99
C ASN A 88 16.97 -8.82 29.82
N SER A 89 16.85 -8.25 28.60
CA SER A 89 17.56 -8.73 27.41
C SER A 89 19.10 -8.58 27.45
N GLY A 90 19.63 -7.91 28.49
CA GLY A 90 21.07 -7.79 28.74
C GLY A 90 21.81 -7.04 27.62
N GLY A 91 23.11 -7.32 27.45
CA GLY A 91 23.97 -6.58 26.51
C GLY A 91 23.79 -6.93 25.03
N HIS A 92 23.03 -7.99 24.72
CA HIS A 92 22.84 -8.48 23.35
C HIS A 92 21.51 -8.05 22.72
N GLY A 93 20.60 -7.49 23.51
CA GLY A 93 19.29 -7.02 23.04
C GLY A 93 18.34 -8.16 22.66
N PHE A 94 17.35 -7.85 21.84
CA PHE A 94 16.29 -8.76 21.43
C PHE A 94 15.88 -8.52 19.97
N ILE A 95 15.14 -9.47 19.39
CA ILE A 95 14.66 -9.40 18.00
C ILE A 95 13.14 -9.37 18.01
N ILE A 96 12.55 -8.39 17.32
CA ILE A 96 11.12 -8.35 17.03
C ILE A 96 10.89 -8.92 15.64
N VAL A 97 10.00 -9.92 15.54
CA VAL A 97 9.55 -10.48 14.26
C VAL A 97 8.05 -10.24 14.13
N ALA A 98 7.63 -9.52 13.09
CA ALA A 98 6.23 -9.26 12.79
C ALA A 98 5.99 -9.36 11.28
N PHE A 99 4.99 -10.13 10.88
CA PHE A 99 4.61 -10.33 9.47
C PHE A 99 3.33 -9.58 9.07
N GLY A 100 2.78 -8.77 9.98
CA GLY A 100 1.53 -8.06 9.79
C GLY A 100 0.31 -8.98 9.72
N SER A 101 -0.83 -8.42 9.30
CA SER A 101 -2.11 -9.12 9.24
C SER A 101 -2.16 -10.22 8.18
N ASN A 102 -1.25 -10.21 7.21
CA ASN A 102 -1.25 -11.16 6.08
C ASN A 102 -1.06 -12.62 6.51
N MET A 103 -0.44 -12.86 7.67
CA MET A 103 -0.25 -14.22 8.17
C MET A 103 -1.36 -14.71 9.10
N ALA A 104 -2.32 -13.85 9.47
CA ALA A 104 -3.41 -14.24 10.35
C ALA A 104 -4.26 -15.38 9.76
N SER A 105 -4.43 -15.42 8.44
CA SER A 105 -5.16 -16.49 7.75
C SER A 105 -4.39 -17.81 7.66
N VAL A 106 -3.06 -17.77 7.72
CA VAL A 106 -2.20 -18.96 7.67
C VAL A 106 -2.13 -19.64 9.04
N PHE A 107 -2.18 -18.86 10.12
CA PHE A 107 -2.14 -19.36 11.49
C PHE A 107 -3.53 -19.67 12.08
N GLN A 108 -4.62 -19.48 11.32
CA GLN A 108 -5.99 -19.80 11.72
C GLN A 108 -6.40 -21.27 11.48
N GLU A 109 -5.45 -22.16 11.17
CA GLU A 109 -5.69 -23.61 11.28
C GLU A 109 -5.55 -24.05 12.75
N ASN A 110 -6.70 -24.09 13.45
CA ASN A 110 -7.16 -25.09 14.43
C ASN A 110 -8.44 -24.60 15.12
#